data_AF-A0A227PDA3-F1
#
_entry.id   AF-A0A227PDA3-F1
#
_cell.length_a   1.000
_cell.length_b   1.000
_cell.length_c   1.000
_cell.angle_alpha   90.00
_cell.angle_beta   90.00
_cell.angle_gamma   90.00
#
_symmetry.space_group_name_H-M   'P 1'
#
loop_
_entity.id
_entity.type
_entity.pdbx_description
1 polymer ?
#
loop_
_entity_poly.entity_id
_entity_poly.type
_entity_poly.pdbx_seq_one_letter_code
_entity_poly.pdbx_strand_id
1 'polypeptide(L)'
;MKNIFIYFVLLYSFTFFGQTKIDENISITFPNKPEIFEINQQNAKVKACYVNSKEDSFIAMKVSIIPNDTLSEEKPKNLNELKRSYEVKIADQVKNMAKKGLFLKDSSQIKINTFLAYKLNFKGKDSDEEIGESQILFLNGITYVFIYSKVDTYSKLKKELFFKSIKINSPENLTQISESFNYYTATLSILGSIIFLYFINKFRKNEKKRNLIR
;
A
#
# COMPACT_ATOMS: atom_id res chain seq x y z
N MET A 1 18.35 -46.37 28.34
CA MET A 1 17.21 -46.06 27.46
C MET A 1 17.03 -44.55 27.34
N LYS A 2 18.00 -43.90 26.69
CA LYS A 2 17.94 -42.50 26.25
C LYS A 2 17.98 -42.55 24.72
N ASN A 3 17.26 -41.66 24.06
CA ASN A 3 17.22 -41.39 22.61
C ASN A 3 15.84 -41.56 21.94
N ILE A 4 14.76 -41.08 22.58
CA ILE A 4 13.46 -40.86 21.89
C ILE A 4 13.12 -39.36 21.74
N PHE A 5 13.89 -38.45 22.34
CA PHE A 5 13.61 -37.01 22.28
C PHE A 5 14.21 -36.24 21.09
N ILE A 6 14.96 -36.90 20.18
CA ILE A 6 15.66 -36.23 19.08
C ILE A 6 14.86 -36.23 17.75
N TYR A 7 13.75 -36.98 17.66
CA TYR A 7 12.95 -37.03 16.42
C TYR A 7 11.93 -35.90 16.25
N PHE A 8 11.73 -35.02 17.24
CA PHE A 8 10.81 -33.88 17.10
C PHE A 8 11.44 -32.61 16.51
N VAL A 9 12.77 -32.55 16.39
CA VAL A 9 13.48 -31.36 15.88
C VAL A 9 13.60 -31.36 14.34
N LEU A 10 13.29 -32.48 13.67
CA LEU A 10 13.42 -32.65 12.21
C LEU A 10 12.13 -32.35 11.41
N LEU A 11 11.05 -31.90 12.05
CA LEU A 11 9.75 -31.68 11.37
C LEU A 11 9.36 -30.20 11.17
N TYR A 12 10.26 -29.25 11.41
CA TYR A 12 9.96 -27.83 11.19
C TYR A 12 11.11 -27.05 10.54
N SER A 13 11.72 -27.60 9.49
CA SER A 13 12.41 -26.77 8.49
C SER A 13 11.36 -26.19 7.52
N PHE A 14 10.40 -25.43 8.04
CA PHE A 14 9.85 -24.35 7.23
C PHE A 14 11.00 -23.39 7.01
N THR A 15 11.67 -23.52 5.86
CA THR A 15 12.41 -22.40 5.30
C THR A 15 11.38 -21.30 5.10
N PHE A 16 11.18 -20.46 6.12
CA PHE A 16 10.59 -19.16 5.98
C PHE A 16 11.55 -18.41 5.06
N PHE A 17 11.32 -18.51 3.76
CA PHE A 17 11.95 -17.63 2.79
C PHE A 17 11.70 -16.21 3.29
N GLY A 18 12.80 -15.46 3.46
CA GLY A 18 12.78 -14.12 4.02
C GLY A 18 11.74 -13.25 3.30
N GLN A 19 11.12 -12.33 4.05
CA GLN A 19 10.19 -11.37 3.46
C GLN A 19 10.86 -10.67 2.27
N THR A 20 10.21 -10.71 1.12
CA THR A 20 10.62 -9.96 -0.07
C THR A 20 10.13 -8.53 0.08
N LYS A 21 11.08 -7.60 0.06
CA LYS A 21 10.79 -6.17 0.11
C LYS A 21 10.37 -5.69 -1.28
N ILE A 22 9.11 -5.26 -1.42
CA ILE A 22 8.62 -4.65 -2.66
C ILE A 22 9.22 -3.24 -2.79
N ASP A 23 9.12 -2.46 -1.72
CA ASP A 23 9.72 -1.15 -1.53
C ASP A 23 9.89 -0.83 -0.02
N GLU A 24 10.24 0.40 0.34
CA GLU A 24 10.30 0.83 1.74
C GLU A 24 9.01 0.61 2.53
N ASN A 25 7.84 0.68 1.90
CA ASN A 25 6.54 0.65 2.57
C ASN A 25 6.02 -0.77 2.78
N ILE A 26 6.26 -1.67 1.83
CA ILE A 26 5.65 -3.01 1.76
C ILE A 26 6.67 -4.12 1.66
N SER A 27 6.43 -5.18 2.42
CA SER A 27 7.14 -6.46 2.31
C SER A 27 6.15 -7.62 2.35
N ILE A 28 6.47 -8.72 1.67
CA ILE A 28 5.58 -9.87 1.53
C ILE A 28 6.40 -11.16 1.39
N THR A 29 5.89 -12.29 1.89
CA THR A 29 6.56 -13.58 1.76
C THR A 29 6.01 -14.32 0.55
N PHE A 30 6.91 -14.77 -0.32
CA PHE A 30 6.61 -15.69 -1.42
C PHE A 30 6.99 -17.13 -1.03
N PRO A 31 6.30 -18.14 -1.59
CA PRO A 31 6.64 -19.54 -1.32
C PRO A 31 8.01 -19.94 -1.88
N ASN A 32 8.44 -19.29 -2.96
CA ASN A 32 9.74 -19.48 -3.59
C ASN A 32 10.40 -18.11 -3.84
N LYS A 33 11.66 -18.11 -4.27
CA LYS A 33 12.35 -16.88 -4.68
C LYS A 33 11.58 -16.21 -5.84
N PRO A 34 11.09 -14.96 -5.68
CA PRO A 34 10.36 -14.27 -6.73
C PRO A 34 11.29 -13.75 -7.82
N GLU A 35 10.77 -13.72 -9.04
CA GLU A 35 11.31 -12.94 -10.14
C GLU A 35 10.84 -11.49 -10.00
N ILE A 36 11.70 -10.55 -10.44
CA ILE A 36 11.44 -9.12 -10.35
C ILE A 36 11.35 -8.56 -11.77
N PHE A 37 10.31 -7.79 -12.01
CA PHE A 37 10.06 -7.10 -13.27
C PHE A 37 9.81 -5.62 -13.01
N GLU A 38 10.54 -4.77 -13.73
CA GLU A 38 10.41 -3.32 -13.62
C GLU A 38 10.17 -2.71 -15.00
N ILE A 39 9.15 -1.86 -15.09
CA ILE A 39 8.88 -1.03 -16.26
C ILE A 39 8.86 0.43 -15.81
N ASN A 40 9.60 1.26 -16.53
CA ASN A 40 9.45 2.71 -16.50
C ASN A 40 8.85 3.15 -17.84
N GLN A 41 7.60 3.60 -17.83
CA GLN A 41 6.94 4.27 -18.96
C GLN A 41 6.73 5.75 -18.64
N GLN A 42 6.56 6.58 -19.66
CA GLN A 42 6.41 8.04 -19.55
C GLN A 42 5.43 8.49 -18.46
N ASN A 43 4.38 7.70 -18.20
CA ASN A 43 3.32 8.07 -17.26
C ASN A 43 3.23 7.17 -16.01
N ALA A 44 4.05 6.12 -15.91
CA ALA A 44 3.96 5.16 -14.82
C ALA A 44 5.25 4.36 -14.60
N LYS A 45 5.57 4.14 -13.32
CA LYS A 45 6.59 3.18 -12.87
C LYS A 45 5.90 1.98 -12.24
N VAL A 46 6.19 0.80 -12.77
CA VAL A 46 5.68 -0.47 -12.27
C VAL A 46 6.85 -1.32 -11.80
N LYS A 47 6.76 -1.83 -10.59
CA LYS A 47 7.63 -2.89 -10.08
C LYS A 47 6.76 -4.05 -9.64
N ALA A 48 7.00 -5.23 -10.18
CA ALA A 48 6.30 -6.45 -9.84
C ALA A 48 7.30 -7.50 -9.35
N CYS A 49 6.97 -8.17 -8.26
CA CYS A 49 7.61 -9.38 -7.80
C CYS A 49 6.61 -10.53 -8.01
N TYR A 50 7.03 -11.63 -8.63
CA TYR A 50 6.12 -12.74 -8.90
C TYR A 50 6.79 -14.10 -8.77
N VAL A 51 5.98 -15.10 -8.44
CA VAL A 51 6.32 -16.52 -8.50
C VAL A 51 5.24 -17.21 -9.30
N ASN A 52 5.62 -17.81 -10.43
CA ASN A 52 4.74 -18.67 -11.21
C ASN A 52 5.22 -20.10 -11.06
N SER A 53 4.43 -20.92 -10.35
CA SER A 53 4.64 -22.35 -10.25
C SER A 53 3.77 -23.09 -11.28
N LYS A 54 3.91 -24.42 -11.35
CA LYS A 54 2.99 -25.24 -12.16
C LYS A 54 1.57 -25.25 -11.58
N GLU A 55 1.43 -25.03 -10.28
CA GLU A 55 0.15 -25.12 -9.58
C GLU A 55 -0.56 -23.76 -9.50
N ASP A 56 0.19 -22.70 -9.23
CA ASP A 56 -0.32 -21.39 -8.83
C ASP A 56 0.64 -20.24 -9.15
N SER A 57 0.07 -19.03 -9.17
CA SER A 57 0.76 -17.77 -9.44
C SER A 57 0.55 -16.80 -8.27
N PHE A 58 1.64 -16.18 -7.83
CA PHE A 58 1.69 -15.16 -6.80
C PHE A 58 2.32 -13.91 -7.39
N ILE A 59 1.67 -12.76 -7.23
CA ILE A 59 2.17 -11.48 -7.72
C ILE A 59 1.99 -10.43 -6.63
N ALA A 60 3.00 -9.62 -6.40
CA ALA A 60 2.92 -8.38 -5.65
C ALA A 60 3.49 -7.26 -6.52
N MET A 61 2.68 -6.25 -6.82
CA MET A 61 3.08 -5.13 -7.66
C MET A 61 2.87 -3.78 -6.98
N LYS A 62 3.78 -2.87 -7.28
CA LYS A 62 3.70 -1.43 -6.99
C LYS A 62 3.53 -0.68 -8.30
N VAL A 63 2.56 0.23 -8.34
CA VAL A 63 2.30 1.14 -9.46
C VAL A 63 2.35 2.58 -8.93
N SER A 64 3.29 3.36 -9.45
CA SER A 64 3.45 4.80 -9.16
C SER A 64 3.18 5.60 -10.43
N ILE A 65 2.39 6.66 -10.34
CA ILE A 65 2.07 7.52 -11.49
C ILE A 65 3.16 8.60 -11.61
N ILE A 66 3.57 8.89 -12.85
CA ILE A 66 4.54 9.94 -13.15
C ILE A 66 3.84 10.98 -14.05
N PRO A 67 3.15 12.00 -13.51
CA PRO A 67 2.74 13.14 -14.31
C PRO A 67 3.95 14.07 -14.51
N ASN A 68 4.22 14.44 -15.76
CA ASN A 68 5.23 15.46 -16.11
C ASN A 68 6.65 15.13 -15.59
N ASP A 69 7.14 13.91 -15.82
CA ASP A 69 8.50 13.44 -15.46
C ASP A 69 8.87 13.55 -13.96
N THR A 70 7.88 13.80 -13.09
CA THR A 70 8.03 13.76 -11.63
C THR A 70 7.09 12.71 -11.06
N LEU A 71 7.59 11.90 -10.11
CA LEU A 71 6.75 10.96 -9.37
C LEU A 71 5.69 11.78 -8.63
N SER A 72 4.43 11.68 -9.05
CA SER A 72 3.33 12.29 -8.31
C SER A 72 2.70 11.26 -7.40
N GLU A 73 2.91 11.48 -6.12
CA GLU A 73 2.19 10.83 -5.04
C GLU A 73 0.90 11.60 -4.72
N GLU A 74 0.13 11.99 -5.74
CA GLU A 74 -1.14 12.68 -5.54
C GLU A 74 -2.09 11.77 -4.76
N LYS A 75 -2.22 12.10 -3.47
CA LYS A 75 -3.13 11.42 -2.55
C LYS A 75 -4.55 11.97 -2.73
N PRO A 76 -5.57 11.10 -2.65
CA PRO A 76 -6.95 11.53 -2.48
C PRO A 76 -7.09 12.54 -1.33
N LYS A 77 -7.92 13.57 -1.50
CA LYS A 77 -8.10 14.62 -0.48
C LYS A 77 -9.11 14.26 0.58
N ASN A 78 -9.95 13.26 0.32
CA ASN A 78 -11.01 12.81 1.21
C ASN A 78 -11.40 11.36 0.89
N LEU A 79 -12.29 10.79 1.71
CA LEU A 79 -12.75 9.41 1.58
C LEU A 79 -13.49 9.16 0.25
N ASN A 80 -14.22 10.14 -0.27
CA ASN A 80 -14.96 9.98 -1.53
C ASN A 80 -14.00 9.90 -2.71
N GLU A 81 -12.96 10.74 -2.74
CA GLU A 81 -11.89 10.65 -3.73
C GLU A 81 -11.13 9.33 -3.61
N LEU A 82 -10.87 8.85 -2.39
CA LEU A 82 -10.22 7.56 -2.18
C LEU A 82 -11.06 6.41 -2.76
N LYS A 83 -12.37 6.40 -2.50
CA LYS A 83 -13.31 5.41 -3.06
C LYS A 83 -13.33 5.46 -4.59
N ARG A 84 -13.39 6.66 -5.18
CA ARG A 84 -13.35 6.83 -6.64
C ARG A 84 -12.05 6.31 -7.24
N SER A 85 -10.92 6.54 -6.58
CA SER A 85 -9.63 5.97 -6.99
C SER A 85 -9.66 4.44 -6.97
N TYR A 86 -10.24 3.83 -5.92
CA TYR A 86 -10.43 2.38 -5.89
C TYR A 86 -11.33 1.88 -7.01
N GLU A 87 -12.46 2.53 -7.28
CA GLU A 87 -13.38 2.13 -8.35
C GLU A 87 -12.68 2.06 -9.71
N VAL A 88 -11.88 3.09 -10.04
CA VAL A 88 -11.08 3.11 -11.29
C VAL A 88 -10.11 1.94 -11.33
N LYS A 89 -9.33 1.72 -10.25
CA LYS A 89 -8.34 0.63 -10.21
C LYS A 89 -8.98 -0.76 -10.21
N ILE A 90 -10.12 -0.93 -9.56
CA ILE A 90 -10.89 -2.18 -9.57
C ILE A 90 -11.39 -2.45 -10.99
N ALA A 91 -11.95 -1.45 -11.69
CA ALA A 91 -12.42 -1.61 -13.06
C ALA A 91 -11.28 -2.05 -14.00
N ASP A 92 -10.12 -1.41 -13.89
CA ASP A 92 -8.92 -1.79 -14.66
C ASP A 92 -8.46 -3.21 -14.34
N GLN A 93 -8.42 -3.57 -13.05
CA GLN A 93 -8.03 -4.91 -12.61
C GLN A 93 -8.99 -5.98 -13.12
N VAL A 94 -10.31 -5.77 -13.01
CA VAL A 94 -11.34 -6.68 -13.51
C VAL A 94 -11.20 -6.88 -15.02
N LYS A 95 -11.00 -5.79 -15.79
CA LYS A 95 -10.79 -5.86 -17.23
C LYS A 95 -9.54 -6.66 -17.59
N ASN A 96 -8.45 -6.48 -16.87
CA ASN A 96 -7.20 -7.19 -17.13
C ASN A 96 -7.26 -8.67 -16.74
N MET A 97 -7.92 -9.00 -15.63
CA MET A 97 -8.14 -10.38 -15.19
C MET A 97 -9.08 -11.13 -16.14
N ALA A 98 -10.11 -10.47 -16.68
CA ALA A 98 -11.01 -11.06 -17.67
C ALA A 98 -10.29 -11.49 -18.96
N LYS A 99 -9.29 -10.72 -19.41
CA LYS A 99 -8.42 -11.09 -20.56
C LYS A 99 -7.61 -12.37 -20.29
N LYS A 100 -7.44 -12.74 -19.03
CA LYS A 100 -6.74 -13.96 -18.59
C LYS A 100 -7.72 -15.10 -18.26
N GLY A 101 -9.02 -14.92 -18.50
CA GLY A 101 -10.05 -15.92 -18.21
C GLY A 101 -10.54 -15.94 -16.77
N LEU A 102 -10.20 -14.92 -15.96
CA LEU A 102 -10.67 -14.76 -14.58
C LEU A 102 -11.76 -13.69 -14.51
N PHE A 103 -12.97 -14.09 -14.12
CA PHE A 103 -14.15 -13.22 -14.05
C PHE A 103 -14.47 -12.85 -12.61
N LEU A 104 -14.88 -11.60 -12.37
CA LEU A 104 -15.21 -11.15 -11.02
C LEU A 104 -16.40 -11.97 -10.48
N LYS A 105 -16.21 -12.57 -9.31
CA LYS A 105 -17.27 -13.25 -8.55
C LYS A 105 -17.91 -12.30 -7.55
N ASP A 106 -17.08 -11.67 -6.72
CA ASP A 106 -17.50 -10.70 -5.72
C ASP A 106 -16.36 -9.74 -5.38
N SER A 107 -16.71 -8.65 -4.72
CA SER A 107 -15.76 -7.70 -4.17
C SER A 107 -16.16 -7.31 -2.75
N SER A 108 -15.17 -7.04 -1.90
CA SER A 108 -15.41 -6.59 -0.54
C SER A 108 -14.31 -5.65 -0.05
N GLN A 109 -14.70 -4.73 0.81
CA GLN A 109 -13.74 -3.89 1.51
C GLN A 109 -13.14 -4.68 2.69
N ILE A 110 -11.82 -4.63 2.81
CA ILE A 110 -11.06 -5.27 3.89
C ILE A 110 -10.13 -4.25 4.55
N LYS A 111 -9.44 -4.68 5.61
CA LYS A 111 -8.36 -3.91 6.22
C LYS A 111 -7.06 -4.70 6.13
N ILE A 112 -6.00 -4.03 5.71
CA ILE A 112 -4.62 -4.49 5.86
C ILE A 112 -4.00 -3.59 6.93
N ASN A 113 -3.72 -4.15 8.10
CA ASN A 113 -3.51 -3.39 9.34
C ASN A 113 -4.69 -2.44 9.62
N THR A 114 -4.45 -1.12 9.61
CA THR A 114 -5.46 -0.08 9.82
C THR A 114 -5.97 0.54 8.52
N PHE A 115 -5.36 0.20 7.38
CA PHE A 115 -5.64 0.81 6.08
C PHE A 115 -6.75 0.11 5.32
N LEU A 116 -7.54 0.89 4.61
CA LEU A 116 -8.57 0.41 3.70
C LEU A 116 -7.91 -0.33 2.53
N ALA A 117 -8.45 -1.48 2.16
CA ALA A 117 -8.11 -2.18 0.94
C ALA A 117 -9.37 -2.83 0.33
N TYR A 118 -9.28 -3.19 -0.93
CA TYR A 118 -10.36 -3.89 -1.64
C TYR A 118 -9.89 -5.27 -2.06
N LYS A 119 -10.66 -6.28 -1.66
CA LYS A 119 -10.51 -7.66 -2.08
C LYS A 119 -11.45 -7.94 -3.24
N LEU A 120 -10.93 -8.57 -4.28
CA LEU A 120 -11.67 -9.03 -5.46
C LEU A 120 -11.49 -10.53 -5.58
N ASN A 121 -12.57 -11.29 -5.52
CA ASN A 121 -12.54 -12.73 -5.74
C ASN A 121 -12.92 -13.04 -7.18
N PHE A 122 -12.20 -13.96 -7.81
CA PHE A 122 -12.38 -14.32 -9.21
C PHE A 122 -12.76 -15.78 -9.38
N LYS A 123 -13.56 -16.05 -10.40
CA LYS A 123 -14.01 -17.36 -10.83
C LYS A 123 -13.68 -17.64 -12.30
N GLY A 124 -13.77 -18.90 -12.69
CA GLY A 124 -13.64 -19.29 -14.09
C GLY A 124 -14.88 -18.89 -14.91
N LYS A 125 -14.81 -19.04 -16.23
CA LYS A 125 -15.94 -18.74 -17.12
C LYS A 125 -17.16 -19.61 -16.81
N ASP A 126 -16.93 -20.90 -16.60
CA ASP A 126 -17.97 -21.93 -16.51
C ASP A 126 -18.03 -22.58 -15.11
N SER A 127 -17.49 -21.91 -14.09
CA SER A 127 -17.46 -22.41 -12.71
C SER A 127 -17.64 -21.28 -11.71
N ASP A 128 -18.37 -21.54 -10.62
CA ASP A 128 -18.52 -20.62 -9.48
C ASP A 128 -17.44 -20.79 -8.42
N GLU A 129 -16.51 -21.72 -8.60
CA GLU A 129 -15.38 -21.89 -7.71
C GLU A 129 -14.44 -20.69 -7.79
N GLU A 130 -13.92 -20.29 -6.63
CA GLU A 130 -12.90 -19.25 -6.58
C GLU A 130 -11.59 -19.81 -7.12
N ILE A 131 -11.01 -19.12 -8.09
CA ILE A 131 -9.76 -19.53 -8.76
C ILE A 131 -8.66 -18.48 -8.63
N GLY A 132 -8.99 -17.32 -8.04
CA GLY A 132 -8.02 -16.27 -7.76
C GLY A 132 -8.60 -15.17 -6.89
N GLU A 133 -7.72 -14.40 -6.30
CA GLU A 133 -8.04 -13.25 -5.46
C GLU A 133 -7.05 -12.12 -5.78
N SER A 134 -7.51 -10.88 -5.81
CA SER A 134 -6.66 -9.69 -5.84
C SER A 134 -6.99 -8.78 -4.65
N GLN A 135 -5.97 -8.24 -4.00
CA GLN A 135 -6.10 -7.21 -2.98
C GLN A 135 -5.44 -5.92 -3.46
N ILE A 136 -6.19 -4.82 -3.47
CA ILE A 136 -5.74 -3.51 -3.91
C ILE A 136 -5.63 -2.59 -2.68
N LEU A 137 -4.47 -1.99 -2.49
CA LEU A 137 -4.13 -1.11 -1.39
C LEU A 137 -3.53 0.19 -1.91
N PHE A 138 -3.99 1.33 -1.38
CA PHE A 138 -3.46 2.64 -1.74
C PHE A 138 -2.74 3.24 -0.52
N LEU A 139 -1.46 3.59 -0.66
CA LEU A 139 -0.66 4.22 0.39
C LEU A 139 0.26 5.28 -0.23
N ASN A 140 0.29 6.48 0.34
CA ASN A 140 1.14 7.59 -0.11
C ASN A 140 1.13 7.79 -1.63
N GLY A 141 -0.06 7.84 -2.25
CA GLY A 141 -0.16 8.05 -3.71
C GLY A 141 0.17 6.80 -4.56
N ILE A 142 0.66 5.73 -3.93
CA ILE A 142 1.11 4.50 -4.59
C ILE A 142 0.00 3.45 -4.53
N THR A 143 -0.25 2.79 -5.67
CA THR A 143 -1.15 1.64 -5.72
C THR A 143 -0.36 0.35 -5.61
N TYR A 144 -0.70 -0.48 -4.63
CA TYR A 144 -0.21 -1.84 -4.47
C TYR A 144 -1.30 -2.82 -4.87
N VAL A 145 -0.94 -3.84 -5.65
CA VAL A 145 -1.85 -4.93 -6.02
C VAL A 145 -1.17 -6.25 -5.69
N PHE A 146 -1.86 -7.09 -4.93
CA PHE A 146 -1.42 -8.43 -4.58
C PHE A 146 -2.38 -9.41 -5.22
N ILE A 147 -1.86 -10.43 -5.93
CA ILE A 147 -2.66 -11.38 -6.69
C ILE A 147 -2.22 -12.79 -6.33
N TYR A 148 -3.21 -13.64 -6.07
CA TYR A 148 -3.07 -15.08 -6.09
C TYR A 148 -4.01 -15.64 -7.15
N SER A 149 -3.55 -16.56 -7.99
CA SER A 149 -4.43 -17.30 -8.90
C SER A 149 -3.94 -18.71 -9.12
N LYS A 150 -4.86 -19.65 -9.31
CA LYS A 150 -4.51 -21.01 -9.74
C LYS A 150 -3.95 -20.98 -11.16
N VAL A 151 -3.00 -21.87 -11.43
CA VAL A 151 -2.59 -22.26 -12.78
C VAL A 151 -3.22 -23.61 -13.10
N ASP A 152 -3.09 -24.56 -12.18
CA ASP A 152 -3.69 -25.89 -12.26
C ASP A 152 -4.62 -26.12 -11.06
N THR A 153 -4.06 -26.16 -9.85
CA THR A 153 -4.81 -26.44 -8.61
C THR A 153 -4.94 -25.20 -7.74
N TYR A 154 -6.16 -24.89 -7.30
CA TYR A 154 -6.41 -23.80 -6.36
C TYR A 154 -6.16 -24.24 -4.92
N SER A 155 -5.31 -23.52 -4.19
CA SER A 155 -5.00 -23.79 -2.78
C SER A 155 -5.38 -22.60 -1.90
N LYS A 156 -6.47 -22.76 -1.16
CA LYS A 156 -6.92 -21.76 -0.17
C LYS A 156 -5.85 -21.51 0.90
N LEU A 157 -5.11 -22.54 1.32
CA LEU A 157 -4.06 -22.40 2.32
C LEU A 157 -2.92 -21.52 1.82
N LYS A 158 -2.38 -21.80 0.62
CA LYS A 158 -1.29 -21.01 0.04
C LYS A 158 -1.72 -19.57 -0.20
N LYS A 159 -2.94 -19.37 -0.70
CA LYS A 159 -3.57 -18.06 -0.83
C LYS A 159 -3.57 -17.29 0.49
N GLU A 160 -4.11 -17.89 1.54
CA GLU A 160 -4.20 -17.25 2.85
C GLU A 160 -2.83 -16.94 3.45
N LEU A 161 -1.87 -17.84 3.33
CA LEU A 161 -0.50 -17.61 3.79
C LEU A 161 0.14 -16.42 3.07
N PHE A 162 -0.05 -16.32 1.75
CA PHE A 162 0.45 -15.20 0.95
C PHE A 162 -0.14 -13.87 1.41
N PHE A 163 -1.47 -13.72 1.46
CA PHE A 163 -2.10 -12.46 1.84
C PHE A 163 -1.86 -12.09 3.32
N LYS A 164 -1.84 -13.08 4.23
CA LYS A 164 -1.50 -12.84 5.66
C LYS A 164 -0.05 -12.41 5.85
N SER A 165 0.84 -12.67 4.88
CA SER A 165 2.24 -12.27 4.95
C SER A 165 2.51 -10.83 4.53
N ILE A 166 1.50 -10.11 4.02
CA ILE A 166 1.62 -8.69 3.67
C ILE A 166 1.95 -7.90 4.92
N LYS A 167 3.12 -7.28 4.95
CA LYS A 167 3.60 -6.42 6.03
C LYS A 167 3.78 -5.00 5.53
N ILE A 168 3.16 -4.07 6.25
CA ILE A 168 3.41 -2.64 6.13
C ILE A 168 4.53 -2.28 7.10
N ASN A 169 5.66 -1.80 6.60
CA ASN A 169 6.90 -1.68 7.38
C ASN A 169 6.90 -0.52 8.39
N SER A 170 6.22 0.59 8.07
CA SER A 170 6.18 1.81 8.90
C SER A 170 4.80 2.47 8.83
N PRO A 171 3.74 1.79 9.26
CA PRO A 171 2.34 2.20 9.07
C PRO A 171 2.03 3.60 9.62
N GLU A 172 2.69 4.02 10.70
CA GLU A 172 2.54 5.34 11.31
C GLU A 172 2.94 6.50 10.38
N ASN A 173 3.80 6.28 9.39
CA ASN A 173 4.28 7.29 8.46
C ASN A 173 3.52 7.27 7.11
N LEU A 174 2.54 6.38 6.97
CA LEU A 174 1.82 6.16 5.72
C LEU A 174 0.38 6.64 5.83
N THR A 175 -0.12 7.25 4.76
CA THR A 175 -1.47 7.82 4.70
C THR A 175 -2.14 7.48 3.37
N GLN A 176 -3.47 7.28 3.39
CA GLN A 176 -4.24 7.07 2.15
C GLN A 176 -4.88 8.36 1.63
N ILE A 177 -5.08 9.31 2.54
CA ILE A 177 -5.73 10.59 2.28
C ILE A 177 -4.74 11.69 2.64
N SER A 178 -4.59 12.72 1.80
CA SER A 178 -3.82 13.90 2.17
C SER A 178 -4.57 14.64 3.29
N GLU A 179 -3.89 14.96 4.38
CA GLU A 179 -4.46 15.85 5.39
C GLU A 179 -4.87 17.16 4.72
N SER A 180 -6.11 17.59 4.95
CA SER A 180 -6.60 18.87 4.45
C SER A 180 -5.75 19.99 5.05
N PHE A 181 -5.21 20.88 4.22
CA PHE A 181 -4.51 22.07 4.70
C PHE A 181 -5.44 22.85 5.63
N ASN A 182 -5.08 22.92 6.92
CA ASN A 182 -5.91 23.58 7.90
C ASN A 182 -5.68 25.11 7.80
N TYR A 183 -6.50 25.75 6.98
CA TYR A 183 -6.46 27.21 6.80
C TYR A 183 -6.65 27.95 8.13
N TYR A 184 -7.44 27.41 9.06
CA TYR A 184 -7.67 28.04 10.36
C TYR A 184 -6.37 28.13 11.18
N THR A 185 -5.60 27.04 11.26
CA THR A 185 -4.30 27.05 11.96
C THR A 185 -3.28 27.94 11.26
N ALA A 186 -3.28 27.97 9.92
CA ALA A 186 -2.42 28.86 9.15
C ALA A 186 -2.77 30.34 9.39
N THR A 187 -4.06 30.70 9.35
CA THR A 187 -4.53 32.06 9.65
C THR A 187 -4.24 32.46 11.10
N LEU A 188 -4.43 31.56 12.06
CA LEU A 188 -4.07 31.81 13.47
C LEU A 188 -2.57 32.07 13.62
N SER A 189 -1.73 31.29 12.95
CA SER A 189 -0.26 31.44 12.98
C SER A 189 0.17 32.77 12.37
N ILE A 190 -0.44 33.19 11.27
CA ILE A 190 -0.19 34.48 10.62
C ILE A 190 -0.60 35.62 11.55
N LEU A 191 -1.82 35.58 12.10
CA LEU A 191 -2.31 36.60 13.04
C LEU A 191 -1.42 36.68 14.29
N GLY A 192 -1.05 35.53 14.86
CA GLY A 192 -0.12 35.45 15.99
C GLY A 192 1.23 36.08 15.68
N SER A 193 1.77 35.84 14.48
CA SER A 193 3.04 36.43 14.03
C SER A 193 2.96 37.96 13.89
N ILE A 194 1.85 38.48 13.36
CA ILE A 194 1.60 39.93 13.24
C ILE A 194 1.52 40.58 14.63
N ILE A 195 0.76 39.96 15.55
CA ILE A 195 0.63 40.44 16.93
C ILE A 195 1.99 40.42 17.63
N PHE A 196 2.76 39.35 17.46
CA PHE A 196 4.10 39.22 18.03
C PHE A 196 5.05 40.32 17.54
N LEU A 197 5.07 40.59 16.22
CA LEU A 197 5.87 41.68 15.63
C LEU A 197 5.42 43.06 16.13
N TYR A 198 4.11 43.28 16.32
CA TYR A 198 3.58 44.50 16.90
C TYR A 198 4.11 44.72 18.33
N PHE A 199 4.08 43.68 19.18
CA PHE A 199 4.59 43.77 20.54
C PHE A 199 6.10 44.03 20.59
N ILE A 200 6.89 43.36 19.73
CA ILE A 200 8.33 43.64 19.61
C ILE A 200 8.57 45.12 19.27
N ASN A 201 7.86 45.65 18.27
CA ASN A 201 8.03 47.04 17.86
C ASN A 201 7.61 48.02 18.96
N LYS A 202 6.53 47.73 19.70
CA LYS A 202 6.07 48.54 20.82
C LYS A 202 7.10 48.53 21.97
N PHE A 203 7.65 47.37 22.30
CA PHE A 203 8.66 47.22 23.35
C PHE A 203 9.94 47.99 23.03
N ARG A 204 10.44 47.85 21.79
CA ARG A 204 11.62 48.61 21.31
C ARG A 204 11.41 50.12 21.35
N LYS A 205 10.22 50.62 20.99
CA LYS A 205 9.89 52.06 21.10
C LYS A 205 9.90 52.55 22.54
N ASN A 206 9.37 51.76 23.48
CA ASN A 206 9.34 52.11 24.90
C ASN A 206 10.74 52.10 25.53
N GLU A 207 11.60 51.15 25.17
CA GLU A 207 13.00 51.15 25.63
C GLU A 207 13.78 52.36 25.10
N LYS A 208 13.64 52.70 23.82
CA LYS A 208 14.27 53.91 23.25
C LYS A 208 13.84 55.17 23.99
N LYS A 209 12.56 55.32 24.33
CA LYS A 209 12.06 56.45 25.14
C LYS A 209 12.66 56.47 26.55
N ARG A 210 12.79 55.31 27.20
CA ARG A 210 13.39 55.21 28.54
C ARG A 210 14.87 55.57 28.56
N ASN A 211 15.63 55.20 27.52
CA ASN A 211 17.04 55.52 27.40
C ASN A 211 17.32 56.99 26.98
N LEU A 212 16.30 57.73 26.50
CA LEU A 212 16.41 59.17 26.21
C LEU A 212 16.13 60.06 27.44
N ILE A 213 15.54 59.50 28.50
CA ILE A 213 15.18 60.20 29.74
C ILE A 213 16.25 59.98 30.84
N ARG A 214 17.22 59.09 30.59
CA ARG A 214 18.42 58.88 31.41
C ARG A 214 19.58 59.67 30.84
#